data_AF-A0A183S9V8-F1
#
_entry.id   AF-A0A183S9V8-F1
#
_cell.length_a   1.000
_cell.length_b   1.000
_cell.length_c   1.000
_cell.angle_alpha   90.00
_cell.angle_beta   90.00
_cell.angle_gamma   90.00
#
_symmetry.space_group_name_H-M   'P 1'
#
loop_
_entity.id
_entity.type
_entity.pdbx_description
1 polymer ?
#
loop_
_entity_poly.entity_id
_entity_poly.type
_entity_poly.pdbx_seq_one_letter_code
_entity_poly.pdbx_strand_id
1 'polypeptide(L)'
;LQHYVQVRKYFSHLQKAINSQETPPKSKHVRAIILETFTQKSSFFLYSVIPELQVPVNEVACWKFLIVLHKVLRNGYEEFPIIPGDLQINTKSLLDFVGRTPDNQFTLCICLMDYLEILLRFQETVFANVSKYHTLSSDARQCQLVSLVQCIQDCAALYDLTLKTLIQLHNVVSVEALAGHRQRFNAEYYQLRDFFQTANRSQYFRDLLKIPVLPEVSHTMKLFEGLAYLLKVVRLSSLVLVDNIVGFGCMPS
;
A
#
# COMPACT_ATOMS: atom_id res chain seq x y z
N LEU A 1 -1.76 -39.00 -5.37
CA LEU A 1 -1.36 -39.01 -3.93
C LEU A 1 -0.55 -37.78 -3.54
N GLN A 2 0.57 -37.44 -4.18
CA GLN A 2 1.36 -36.23 -3.87
C GLN A 2 0.56 -34.92 -3.98
N HIS A 3 -0.20 -34.73 -5.06
CA HIS A 3 -1.09 -33.56 -5.23
C HIS A 3 -2.10 -33.43 -4.07
N TYR A 4 -2.70 -34.54 -3.63
CA TYR A 4 -3.67 -34.56 -2.53
C TYR A 4 -3.03 -34.23 -1.17
N VAL A 5 -1.81 -34.70 -0.92
CA VAL A 5 -1.04 -34.38 0.29
C VAL A 5 -0.65 -32.91 0.31
N GLN A 6 -0.27 -32.34 -0.84
CA GLN A 6 0.05 -30.93 -0.99
C GLN A 6 -1.20 -30.05 -0.75
N VAL A 7 -2.35 -30.43 -1.31
CA VAL A 7 -3.66 -29.80 -1.07
C VAL A 7 -3.99 -29.73 0.42
N ARG A 8 -3.86 -30.84 1.15
CA ARG A 8 -4.13 -30.85 2.60
C ARG A 8 -3.14 -30.00 3.41
N LYS A 9 -1.90 -29.89 2.96
CA LYS A 9 -0.84 -29.19 3.72
C LYS A 9 -1.08 -27.68 3.76
N TYR A 10 -1.28 -27.03 2.61
CA TYR A 10 -1.53 -25.58 2.59
C TYR A 10 -2.91 -25.22 3.15
N PHE A 11 -3.90 -26.11 2.99
CA PHE A 11 -5.23 -25.91 3.55
C PHE A 11 -5.20 -25.73 5.07
N SER A 12 -4.35 -26.50 5.77
CA SER A 12 -4.15 -26.34 7.22
C SER A 12 -3.58 -24.97 7.61
N HIS A 13 -2.80 -24.32 6.74
CA HIS A 13 -2.31 -22.96 6.95
C HIS A 13 -3.41 -21.93 6.75
N LEU A 14 -4.26 -22.11 5.73
CA LEU A 14 -5.42 -21.25 5.47
C LEU A 14 -6.39 -21.27 6.65
N GLN A 15 -6.79 -22.45 7.14
CA GLN A 15 -7.66 -22.58 8.30
C GLN A 15 -7.08 -21.91 9.56
N LYS A 16 -5.77 -22.04 9.79
CA LYS A 16 -5.13 -21.43 10.96
C LYS A 16 -4.95 -19.92 10.82
N ALA A 17 -4.88 -19.38 9.61
CA ALA A 17 -4.77 -17.94 9.35
C ALA A 17 -6.13 -17.24 9.35
N ILE A 18 -7.19 -17.88 8.84
CA ILE A 18 -8.51 -17.28 8.53
C ILE A 18 -9.61 -17.82 9.49
N ASN A 19 -9.22 -18.32 10.67
CA ASN A 19 -10.19 -18.79 11.67
C ASN A 19 -11.04 -17.64 12.27
N SER A 20 -12.15 -18.01 12.92
CA SER A 20 -13.12 -17.11 13.57
C SER A 20 -12.64 -16.42 14.86
N GLN A 21 -11.40 -16.64 15.30
CA GLN A 21 -10.89 -16.02 16.52
C GLN A 21 -10.38 -14.62 16.19
N GLU A 22 -10.78 -13.64 17.01
CA GLU A 22 -10.37 -12.23 16.94
C GLU A 22 -8.91 -12.02 17.36
N THR A 23 -8.02 -12.66 16.63
CA THR A 23 -6.57 -12.60 16.79
C THR A 23 -5.96 -12.34 15.41
N PRO A 24 -4.86 -11.56 15.34
CA PRO A 24 -4.17 -11.33 14.08
C PRO A 24 -3.83 -12.64 13.34
N PRO A 25 -3.92 -12.67 12.00
CA PRO A 25 -3.45 -13.82 11.23
C PRO A 25 -1.99 -14.16 11.56
N LYS A 26 -1.74 -15.39 12.00
CA LYS A 26 -0.42 -15.81 12.49
C LYS A 26 0.61 -15.76 11.36
N SER A 27 1.69 -14.97 11.54
CA SER A 27 2.71 -14.71 10.51
C SER A 27 3.30 -15.96 9.87
N LYS A 28 3.55 -17.03 10.63
CA LYS A 28 4.06 -18.30 10.10
C LYS A 28 3.14 -18.96 9.07
N HIS A 29 1.81 -18.84 9.26
CA HIS A 29 0.83 -19.43 8.36
C HIS A 29 0.64 -18.55 7.12
N VAL A 30 0.59 -17.24 7.31
CA VAL A 30 0.57 -16.28 6.19
C VAL A 30 1.81 -16.44 5.31
N ARG A 31 3.00 -16.59 5.91
CA ARG A 31 4.24 -16.81 5.15
C ARG A 31 4.19 -18.10 4.33
N ALA A 32 3.69 -19.19 4.92
CA ALA A 32 3.53 -20.45 4.21
C ALA A 32 2.54 -20.34 3.04
N ILE A 33 1.44 -19.61 3.22
CA ILE A 33 0.47 -19.32 2.15
C ILE A 33 1.14 -18.54 1.02
N ILE A 34 1.90 -17.48 1.34
CA ILE A 34 2.64 -16.70 0.35
C ILE A 34 3.62 -17.60 -0.43
N LEU A 35 4.39 -18.45 0.25
CA LEU A 35 5.31 -19.40 -0.41
C LEU A 35 4.59 -20.37 -1.35
N GLU A 36 3.38 -20.79 -0.98
CA GLU A 36 2.58 -21.69 -1.82
C GLU A 36 2.19 -21.01 -3.14
N THR A 37 1.96 -19.69 -3.16
CA THR A 37 1.65 -18.98 -4.41
C THR A 37 2.76 -19.11 -5.45
N PHE A 38 4.03 -19.10 -5.03
CA PHE A 38 5.18 -19.33 -5.91
C PHE A 38 5.29 -20.78 -6.38
N THR A 39 4.89 -21.72 -5.51
CA THR A 39 4.89 -23.15 -5.84
C THR A 39 3.83 -23.48 -6.88
N GLN A 40 2.62 -22.92 -6.72
CA GLN A 40 1.50 -23.15 -7.64
C GLN A 40 1.49 -22.19 -8.83
N LYS A 41 2.32 -21.14 -8.81
CA LYS A 41 2.26 -20.02 -9.74
C LYS A 41 0.85 -19.41 -9.84
N SER A 42 0.10 -19.44 -8.74
CA SER A 42 -1.23 -18.89 -8.65
C SER A 42 -1.64 -18.62 -7.20
N SER A 43 -2.50 -17.64 -7.01
CA SER A 43 -3.19 -17.29 -5.77
C SER A 43 -4.60 -17.86 -5.70
N PHE A 44 -5.09 -18.50 -6.78
CA PHE A 44 -6.47 -18.95 -6.91
C PHE A 44 -6.88 -19.98 -5.83
N PHE A 45 -5.92 -20.74 -5.29
CA PHE A 45 -6.17 -21.70 -4.22
C PHE A 45 -6.70 -21.04 -2.92
N LEU A 46 -6.49 -19.74 -2.71
CA LEU A 46 -7.03 -19.02 -1.55
C LEU A 46 -8.56 -19.11 -1.48
N TYR A 47 -9.21 -19.04 -2.64
CA TYR A 47 -10.67 -19.01 -2.73
C TYR A 47 -11.33 -20.35 -2.36
N SER A 48 -10.56 -21.46 -2.35
CA SER A 48 -11.08 -22.76 -1.95
C SER A 48 -11.54 -22.80 -0.49
N VAL A 49 -11.04 -21.88 0.35
CA VAL A 49 -11.33 -21.82 1.78
C VAL A 49 -12.65 -21.09 2.09
N ILE A 50 -13.20 -20.34 1.13
CA ILE A 50 -14.37 -19.47 1.33
C ILE A 50 -15.60 -20.26 1.82
N PRO A 51 -15.99 -21.38 1.18
CA PRO A 51 -17.14 -22.16 1.65
C PRO A 51 -16.88 -22.82 2.99
N GLU A 52 -15.68 -23.38 3.18
CA GLU A 52 -15.34 -24.18 4.37
C GLU A 52 -15.22 -23.35 5.65
N LEU A 53 -14.76 -22.10 5.54
CA LEU A 53 -14.64 -21.18 6.68
C LEU A 53 -15.83 -20.21 6.81
N GLN A 54 -16.85 -20.36 5.96
CA GLN A 54 -18.03 -19.49 5.94
C GLN A 54 -17.65 -18.00 5.89
N VAL A 55 -16.63 -17.67 5.10
CA VAL A 55 -16.06 -16.31 5.00
C VAL A 55 -17.14 -15.23 4.79
N PRO A 56 -18.19 -15.42 3.96
CA PRO A 56 -19.21 -14.38 3.76
C PRO A 56 -20.12 -14.13 4.98
N VAL A 57 -20.25 -15.08 5.89
CA VAL A 57 -21.19 -15.02 7.03
C VAL A 57 -20.47 -14.66 8.34
N ASN A 58 -19.18 -15.00 8.42
CA ASN A 58 -18.35 -14.75 9.60
C ASN A 58 -17.47 -13.51 9.38
N GLU A 59 -17.83 -12.41 10.03
CA GLU A 59 -17.14 -11.12 9.88
C GLU A 59 -15.64 -11.17 10.22
N VAL A 60 -15.25 -11.96 11.23
CA VAL A 60 -13.85 -12.11 11.64
C VAL A 60 -13.06 -12.90 10.60
N ALA A 61 -13.65 -13.98 10.08
CA ALA A 61 -13.04 -14.76 8.99
C ALA A 61 -12.96 -13.93 7.70
N CYS A 62 -14.00 -13.15 7.38
CA CYS A 62 -14.01 -12.21 6.26
C CYS A 62 -12.86 -11.20 6.37
N TRP A 63 -12.76 -10.52 7.50
CA TRP A 63 -11.70 -9.55 7.76
C TRP A 63 -10.31 -10.15 7.63
N LYS A 64 -10.08 -11.34 8.20
CA LYS A 64 -8.80 -12.04 8.14
C LYS A 64 -8.49 -12.56 6.74
N PHE A 65 -9.50 -12.99 5.99
CA PHE A 65 -9.35 -13.33 4.58
C PHE A 65 -8.85 -12.12 3.78
N LEU A 66 -9.45 -10.95 3.97
CA LEU A 66 -9.04 -9.71 3.30
C LEU A 66 -7.60 -9.31 3.66
N ILE A 67 -7.21 -9.41 4.93
CA ILE A 67 -5.82 -9.15 5.36
C ILE A 67 -4.85 -10.13 4.67
N VAL A 68 -5.17 -11.42 4.65
CA VAL A 68 -4.32 -12.45 4.04
C VAL A 68 -4.24 -12.26 2.53
N LEU A 69 -5.37 -11.96 1.88
CA LEU A 69 -5.45 -11.67 0.46
C LEU A 69 -4.57 -10.46 0.12
N HIS A 70 -4.67 -9.37 0.87
CA HIS A 70 -3.84 -8.17 0.66
C HIS A 70 -2.34 -8.49 0.79
N LYS A 71 -1.95 -9.28 1.81
CA LYS A 71 -0.55 -9.72 1.96
C LYS A 71 -0.09 -10.62 0.81
N VAL A 72 -0.97 -11.46 0.25
CA VAL A 72 -0.66 -12.29 -0.91
C VAL A 72 -0.55 -11.44 -2.18
N LEU A 73 -1.46 -10.51 -2.42
CA LEU A 73 -1.35 -9.58 -3.54
C LEU A 73 -0.03 -8.83 -3.50
N ARG A 74 0.41 -8.40 -2.31
CA ARG A 74 1.64 -7.63 -2.12
C ARG A 74 2.94 -8.43 -2.24
N ASN A 75 2.98 -9.68 -1.77
CA ASN A 75 4.25 -10.42 -1.61
C ASN A 75 4.23 -11.82 -2.24
N GLY A 76 3.14 -12.20 -2.90
CA GLY A 76 2.94 -13.49 -3.55
C GLY A 76 3.49 -13.52 -4.97
N TYR A 77 3.23 -14.63 -5.66
CA TYR A 77 3.56 -14.80 -7.05
C TYR A 77 2.76 -13.84 -7.94
N GLU A 78 3.46 -13.07 -8.77
CA GLU A 78 2.87 -12.11 -9.70
C GLU A 78 2.38 -12.84 -10.96
N GLU A 79 1.11 -13.23 -10.96
CA GLU A 79 0.45 -13.80 -12.15
C GLU A 79 0.40 -12.78 -13.30
N PHE A 80 0.30 -11.49 -12.98
CA PHE A 80 0.21 -10.38 -13.92
C PHE A 80 1.24 -9.28 -13.55
N PRO A 81 2.47 -9.30 -14.11
CA PRO A 81 3.61 -8.51 -13.65
C PRO A 81 3.58 -7.02 -14.08
N ILE A 82 2.42 -6.51 -14.47
CA ILE A 82 2.28 -5.16 -15.04
C ILE A 82 2.36 -4.10 -13.95
N ILE A 83 1.71 -4.35 -12.81
CA ILE A 83 1.75 -3.49 -11.63
C ILE A 83 2.16 -4.38 -10.46
N PRO A 84 3.35 -4.17 -9.87
CA PRO A 84 3.80 -4.99 -8.76
C PRO A 84 2.89 -4.78 -7.56
N GLY A 85 2.68 -5.83 -6.78
CA GLY A 85 1.76 -5.82 -5.65
C GLY A 85 2.17 -4.90 -4.50
N ASP A 86 3.45 -4.54 -4.41
CA ASP A 86 3.99 -3.60 -3.43
C ASP A 86 4.02 -2.15 -3.92
N LEU A 87 3.52 -1.91 -5.15
CA LEU A 87 3.48 -0.62 -5.83
C LEU A 87 4.86 0.03 -6.00
N GLN A 88 5.96 -0.72 -5.82
CA GLN A 88 7.32 -0.23 -6.05
C GLN A 88 7.65 -0.30 -7.55
N ILE A 89 6.98 0.54 -8.33
CA ILE A 89 7.24 0.69 -9.76
C ILE A 89 8.01 1.97 -10.03
N ASN A 90 9.05 1.89 -10.86
CA ASN A 90 9.73 3.10 -11.29
C ASN A 90 8.79 3.91 -12.23
N THR A 91 8.80 5.24 -12.10
CA THR A 91 7.90 6.12 -12.86
C THR A 91 8.07 5.95 -14.38
N LYS A 92 9.27 5.63 -14.86
CA LYS A 92 9.52 5.44 -16.30
C LYS A 92 8.73 4.24 -16.84
N SER A 93 8.81 3.09 -16.18
CA SER A 93 8.08 1.87 -16.54
C SER A 93 6.58 2.05 -16.41
N LEU A 94 6.12 2.74 -15.36
CA LEU A 94 4.70 3.05 -15.20
C LEU A 94 4.18 3.92 -16.36
N LEU A 95 4.94 4.93 -16.77
CA LEU A 95 4.59 5.79 -17.91
C LEU A 95 4.69 5.08 -19.26
N ASP A 96 5.60 4.12 -19.42
CA ASP A 96 5.67 3.29 -20.63
C ASP A 96 4.44 2.38 -20.74
N PHE A 97 3.89 1.93 -19.61
CA PHE A 97 2.66 1.14 -19.57
C PHE A 97 1.40 2.00 -19.78
N VAL A 98 1.26 3.09 -19.04
CA VAL A 98 0.07 3.96 -19.06
C VAL A 98 0.03 4.85 -20.30
N GLY A 99 1.19 5.12 -20.91
CA GLY A 99 1.35 6.04 -22.03
C GLY A 99 1.85 7.42 -21.58
N ARG A 100 2.70 8.03 -22.41
CA ARG A 100 3.42 9.27 -22.08
C ARG A 100 2.66 10.54 -22.44
N THR A 101 1.43 10.45 -22.95
CA THR A 101 0.62 11.64 -23.28
C THR A 101 0.26 12.41 -22.00
N PRO A 102 0.15 13.75 -22.04
CA PRO A 102 -0.28 14.52 -20.88
C PRO A 102 -1.59 14.01 -20.28
N ASP A 103 -2.58 13.67 -21.12
CA ASP A 103 -3.89 13.17 -20.68
C ASP A 103 -3.80 11.85 -19.89
N ASN A 104 -2.94 10.93 -20.32
CA ASN A 104 -2.73 9.67 -19.62
C ASN A 104 -2.03 9.89 -18.28
N GLN A 105 -1.06 10.81 -18.22
CA GLN A 105 -0.37 11.18 -16.99
C GLN A 105 -1.31 11.90 -16.00
N PHE A 106 -2.20 12.75 -16.49
CA PHE A 106 -3.24 13.40 -15.71
C PHE A 106 -4.14 12.35 -15.06
N THR A 107 -4.66 11.44 -15.87
CA THR A 107 -5.53 10.35 -15.42
C THR A 107 -4.82 9.47 -14.39
N LEU A 108 -3.55 9.12 -14.65
CA LEU A 108 -2.72 8.36 -13.69
C LEU A 108 -2.61 9.07 -12.35
N CYS A 109 -2.27 10.36 -12.35
CA CYS A 109 -2.13 11.14 -11.12
C CYS A 109 -3.45 11.17 -10.32
N ILE A 110 -4.59 11.30 -11.01
CA ILE A 110 -5.91 11.26 -10.39
C ILE A 110 -6.18 9.89 -9.78
N CYS A 111 -5.96 8.80 -10.52
CA CYS A 111 -6.17 7.43 -10.02
C CYS A 111 -5.29 7.11 -8.80
N LEU A 112 -4.05 7.59 -8.76
CA LEU A 112 -3.16 7.39 -7.62
C LEU A 112 -3.65 8.14 -6.38
N MET A 113 -4.11 9.39 -6.54
CA MET A 113 -4.72 10.20 -5.47
C MET A 113 -6.03 9.57 -4.97
N ASP A 114 -6.90 9.13 -5.89
CA ASP A 114 -8.15 8.44 -5.54
C ASP A 114 -7.88 7.18 -4.69
N TYR A 115 -6.85 6.41 -5.04
CA TYR A 115 -6.49 5.24 -4.26
C TYR A 115 -5.93 5.61 -2.88
N LEU A 116 -5.05 6.62 -2.81
CA LEU A 116 -4.53 7.10 -1.53
C LEU A 116 -5.66 7.58 -0.61
N GLU A 117 -6.63 8.31 -1.15
CA GLU A 117 -7.80 8.78 -0.41
C GLU A 117 -8.65 7.62 0.14
N ILE A 118 -8.87 6.57 -0.65
CA ILE A 118 -9.59 5.37 -0.20
C ILE A 118 -8.85 4.73 1.00
N LEU A 119 -7.52 4.62 0.95
CA LEU A 119 -6.74 4.06 2.06
C LEU A 119 -6.76 4.96 3.30
N LEU A 120 -6.75 6.28 3.12
CA LEU A 120 -6.87 7.24 4.22
C LEU A 120 -8.24 7.16 4.90
N ARG A 121 -9.33 6.99 4.14
CA ARG A 121 -10.67 6.76 4.71
C ARG A 121 -10.78 5.40 5.41
N PHE A 122 -10.13 4.37 4.86
CA PHE A 122 -10.08 3.04 5.46
C PHE A 122 -9.40 3.09 6.83
N GLN A 123 -8.24 3.74 6.96
CA GLN A 123 -7.55 3.82 8.26
C GLN A 123 -8.34 4.60 9.30
N GLU A 124 -9.03 5.69 8.92
CA GLU A 124 -9.93 6.42 9.83
C GLU A 124 -11.02 5.50 10.36
N THR A 125 -11.64 4.71 9.48
CA THR A 125 -12.70 3.76 9.86
C THR A 125 -12.19 2.70 10.85
N VAL A 126 -10.99 2.14 10.62
CA VAL A 126 -10.38 1.14 11.51
C VAL A 126 -10.05 1.75 12.88
N PHE A 127 -9.43 2.94 12.92
CA PHE A 127 -9.13 3.60 14.20
C PHE A 127 -10.39 4.02 14.94
N ALA A 128 -11.42 4.51 14.24
CA ALA A 128 -12.70 4.85 14.83
C ALA A 128 -13.36 3.61 15.45
N ASN A 129 -13.34 2.46 14.76
CA ASN A 129 -13.85 1.20 15.28
C ASN A 129 -13.12 0.75 16.56
N VAL A 130 -11.79 0.77 16.52
CA VAL A 130 -10.93 0.39 17.66
C VAL A 130 -11.09 1.36 18.85
N SER A 131 -11.39 2.63 18.58
CA SER A 131 -11.61 3.63 19.62
C SER A 131 -13.02 3.56 20.21
N LYS A 132 -14.04 3.30 19.39
CA LYS A 132 -15.45 3.22 19.79
C LYS A 132 -15.70 2.09 20.80
N TYR A 133 -15.05 0.95 20.62
CA TYR A 133 -15.22 -0.21 21.49
C TYR A 133 -14.07 -0.33 22.48
N HIS A 134 -14.12 0.48 23.55
CA HIS A 134 -13.14 0.45 24.63
C HIS A 134 -13.07 -0.91 25.37
N THR A 135 -14.09 -1.75 25.23
CA THR A 135 -14.17 -3.10 25.80
C THR A 135 -13.53 -4.19 24.95
N LEU A 136 -13.05 -3.87 23.73
CA LEU A 136 -12.35 -4.83 22.89
C LEU A 136 -11.15 -5.40 23.65
N SER A 137 -11.00 -6.73 23.60
CA SER A 137 -9.79 -7.39 24.09
C SER A 137 -8.55 -6.89 23.34
N SER A 138 -7.38 -7.03 23.96
CA SER A 138 -6.11 -6.67 23.30
C SER A 138 -5.95 -7.38 21.95
N ASP A 139 -6.29 -8.67 21.89
CA ASP A 139 -6.19 -9.48 20.68
C ASP A 139 -7.14 -8.99 19.59
N ALA A 140 -8.38 -8.65 19.96
CA ALA A 140 -9.38 -8.14 19.02
C ALA A 140 -8.97 -6.79 18.43
N ARG A 141 -8.43 -5.89 19.28
CA ARG A 141 -7.85 -4.61 18.82
C ARG A 141 -6.72 -4.84 17.83
N GLN A 142 -5.80 -5.75 18.13
CA GLN A 142 -4.68 -6.07 17.24
C GLN A 142 -5.15 -6.73 15.94
N CYS A 143 -6.18 -7.58 16.00
CA CYS A 143 -6.78 -8.21 14.82
C CYS A 143 -7.37 -7.18 13.85
N GLN A 144 -7.89 -6.07 14.37
CA GLN A 144 -8.32 -4.92 13.58
C GLN A 144 -7.11 -4.13 13.05
N LEU A 145 -6.18 -3.75 13.93
CA LEU A 145 -5.04 -2.89 13.57
C LEU A 145 -4.04 -3.52 12.60
N VAL A 146 -3.93 -4.85 12.55
CA VAL A 146 -2.98 -5.52 11.65
C VAL A 146 -3.21 -5.21 10.17
N SER A 147 -4.45 -4.89 9.77
CA SER A 147 -4.76 -4.47 8.39
C SER A 147 -4.05 -3.16 8.01
N LEU A 148 -3.82 -2.28 9.00
CA LEU A 148 -3.17 -1.00 8.77
C LEU A 148 -1.67 -1.13 8.49
N VAL A 149 -1.05 -2.27 8.81
CA VAL A 149 0.36 -2.54 8.48
C VAL A 149 0.57 -2.44 6.96
N GLN A 150 -0.31 -3.06 6.16
CA GLN A 150 -0.21 -3.01 4.70
C GLN A 150 -0.71 -1.66 4.17
N CYS A 151 -1.77 -1.11 4.77
CA CYS A 151 -2.26 0.23 4.44
C CYS A 151 -1.14 1.29 4.54
N ILE A 152 -0.32 1.27 5.60
CA ILE A 152 0.81 2.20 5.75
C ILE A 152 1.82 2.04 4.61
N GLN A 153 2.16 0.79 4.25
CA GLN A 153 3.12 0.51 3.19
C GLN A 153 2.60 1.01 1.83
N ASP A 154 1.32 0.78 1.54
CA ASP A 154 0.70 1.18 0.28
C ASP A 154 0.52 2.70 0.21
N CYS A 155 0.09 3.35 1.30
CA CYS A 155 0.04 4.81 1.37
C CYS A 155 1.40 5.46 1.14
N ALA A 156 2.48 4.88 1.67
CA ALA A 156 3.84 5.38 1.45
C ALA A 156 4.26 5.27 -0.02
N ALA A 157 3.97 4.13 -0.66
CA ALA A 157 4.27 3.91 -2.08
C ALA A 157 3.43 4.83 -2.98
N LEU A 158 2.13 4.97 -2.70
CA LEU A 158 1.22 5.86 -3.43
C LEU A 158 1.63 7.32 -3.30
N TYR A 159 2.01 7.79 -2.10
CA TYR A 159 2.51 9.14 -1.92
C TYR A 159 3.74 9.43 -2.81
N ASP A 160 4.71 8.52 -2.81
CA ASP A 160 5.93 8.65 -3.62
C ASP A 160 5.63 8.62 -5.14
N LEU A 161 4.78 7.69 -5.58
CA LEU A 161 4.35 7.61 -6.98
C LEU A 161 3.58 8.85 -7.42
N THR A 162 2.66 9.35 -6.60
CA THR A 162 1.89 10.56 -6.89
C THR A 162 2.80 11.77 -6.97
N LEU A 163 3.74 11.94 -6.02
CA LEU A 163 4.72 13.03 -6.03
C LEU A 163 5.56 13.01 -7.32
N LYS A 164 6.12 11.84 -7.68
CA LYS A 164 6.91 11.67 -8.90
C LYS A 164 6.09 11.95 -10.16
N THR A 165 4.86 11.46 -10.22
CA THR A 165 3.94 11.70 -11.35
C THR A 165 3.59 13.18 -11.48
N LEU A 166 3.32 13.87 -10.36
CA LEU A 166 3.01 15.29 -10.34
C LEU A 166 4.20 16.16 -10.78
N ILE A 167 5.42 15.79 -10.37
CA ILE A 167 6.66 16.43 -10.85
C ILE A 167 6.80 16.26 -12.38
N GLN A 168 6.52 15.06 -12.92
CA GLN A 168 6.57 14.83 -14.36
C GLN A 168 5.50 15.63 -15.12
N LEU A 169 4.27 15.70 -14.58
CA LEU A 169 3.20 16.51 -15.16
C LEU A 169 3.59 17.98 -15.26
N HIS A 170 4.27 18.52 -14.24
CA HIS A 170 4.77 19.89 -14.26
C HIS A 170 5.76 20.18 -15.40
N ASN A 171 6.42 19.15 -15.98
CA ASN A 171 7.30 19.32 -17.13
C ASN A 171 6.54 19.42 -18.47
N VAL A 172 5.30 18.96 -18.53
CA VAL A 172 4.51 18.85 -19.78
C VAL A 172 3.20 19.63 -19.77
N VAL A 173 2.79 20.14 -18.61
CA VAL A 173 1.53 20.86 -18.37
C VAL A 173 1.80 22.20 -17.68
N SER A 174 0.98 23.21 -17.97
CA SER A 174 1.07 24.51 -17.31
C SER A 174 0.80 24.46 -15.81
N VAL A 175 1.37 25.41 -15.08
CA VAL A 175 1.24 25.52 -13.62
C VAL A 175 -0.20 25.77 -13.21
N GLU A 176 -0.94 26.54 -14.00
CA GLU A 176 -2.34 26.89 -13.77
C GLU A 176 -3.25 25.66 -13.90
N ALA A 177 -3.03 24.84 -14.94
CA ALA A 177 -3.82 23.63 -15.15
C ALA A 177 -3.63 22.57 -14.05
N LEU A 178 -2.45 22.56 -13.39
CA LEU A 178 -2.16 21.65 -12.27
C LEU A 178 -2.55 22.20 -10.88
N ALA A 179 -3.15 23.39 -10.79
CA ALA A 179 -3.49 23.99 -9.49
C ALA A 179 -4.37 23.07 -8.62
N GLY A 180 -5.40 22.46 -9.21
CA GLY A 180 -6.29 21.52 -8.51
C GLY A 180 -5.56 20.26 -8.02
N HIS A 181 -4.61 19.74 -8.82
CA HIS A 181 -3.81 18.56 -8.45
C HIS A 181 -2.92 18.86 -7.25
N ARG A 182 -2.24 20.02 -7.25
CA ARG A 182 -1.42 20.46 -6.09
C ARG A 182 -2.26 20.65 -4.84
N GLN A 183 -3.43 21.27 -4.96
CA GLN A 183 -4.33 21.49 -3.83
C GLN A 183 -4.78 20.15 -3.22
N ARG A 184 -5.18 19.19 -4.07
CA ARG A 184 -5.61 17.86 -3.63
C ARG A 184 -4.47 17.08 -2.98
N PHE A 185 -3.31 17.03 -3.62
CA PHE A 185 -2.11 16.38 -3.08
C PHE A 185 -1.73 16.94 -1.70
N ASN A 186 -1.84 18.25 -1.50
CA ASN A 186 -1.62 18.87 -0.20
C ASN A 186 -2.60 18.42 0.88
N ALA A 187 -3.89 18.33 0.55
CA ALA A 187 -4.90 17.86 1.48
C ALA A 187 -4.66 16.40 1.89
N GLU A 188 -4.29 15.54 0.93
CA GLU A 188 -3.93 14.15 1.18
C GLU A 188 -2.64 14.02 1.99
N TYR A 189 -1.63 14.88 1.73
CA TYR A 189 -0.40 14.91 2.51
C TYR A 189 -0.67 15.14 4.01
N TYR A 190 -1.53 16.10 4.36
CA TYR A 190 -1.79 16.41 5.77
C TYR A 190 -2.48 15.24 6.50
N GLN A 191 -3.46 14.62 5.84
CA GLN A 191 -4.12 13.42 6.36
C GLN A 191 -3.12 12.26 6.53
N LEU A 192 -2.25 12.04 5.53
CA LEU A 192 -1.23 11.00 5.58
C LEU A 192 -0.20 11.24 6.69
N ARG A 193 0.24 12.48 6.86
CA ARG A 193 1.17 12.86 7.93
C ARG A 193 0.57 12.55 9.29
N ASP A 194 -0.68 12.94 9.51
CA ASP A 194 -1.36 12.74 10.80
C ASP A 194 -1.60 11.25 11.08
N PHE A 195 -1.94 10.47 10.04
CA PHE A 195 -1.99 9.02 10.11
C PHE A 195 -0.63 8.41 10.51
N PHE A 196 0.44 8.75 9.80
CA PHE A 196 1.78 8.21 10.07
C PHE A 196 2.31 8.61 11.45
N GLN A 197 2.05 9.83 11.91
CA GLN A 197 2.39 10.26 13.26
C GLN A 197 1.62 9.46 14.32
N THR A 198 0.32 9.24 14.10
CA THR A 198 -0.51 8.43 15.00
C THR A 198 -0.01 6.98 15.05
N ALA A 199 0.28 6.39 13.90
CA ALA A 199 0.82 5.04 13.80
C ALA A 199 2.21 4.93 14.46
N ASN A 200 3.09 5.92 14.27
CA ASN A 200 4.42 5.96 14.89
C ASN A 200 4.37 6.06 16.43
N ARG A 201 3.31 6.61 17.01
CA ARG A 201 3.12 6.65 18.48
C ARG A 201 2.68 5.30 19.06
N SER A 202 2.12 4.40 18.25
CA SER A 202 1.70 3.07 18.68
C SER A 202 2.88 2.08 18.72
N GLN A 203 3.11 1.44 19.86
CA GLN A 203 4.13 0.39 19.99
C GLN A 203 3.86 -0.78 19.02
N TYR A 204 2.58 -1.13 18.84
CA TYR A 204 2.16 -2.22 17.96
C TYR A 204 2.70 -2.07 16.54
N PHE A 205 2.63 -0.87 15.95
CA PHE A 205 3.14 -0.66 14.59
C PHE A 205 4.67 -0.58 14.55
N ARG A 206 5.31 0.03 15.56
CA ARG A 206 6.77 0.12 15.63
C ARG A 206 7.45 -1.26 15.67
N ASP A 207 6.81 -2.24 16.29
CA ASP A 207 7.32 -3.61 16.35
C ASP A 207 7.21 -4.35 15.01
N LEU A 208 6.31 -3.92 14.13
CA LEU A 208 5.97 -4.63 12.88
C LEU A 208 6.58 -3.99 11.63
N LEU A 209 6.78 -2.67 11.62
CA LEU A 209 7.36 -1.96 10.49
C LEU A 209 8.04 -0.65 10.90
N LYS A 210 8.98 -0.21 10.07
CA LYS A 210 9.51 1.16 10.13
C LYS A 210 8.64 2.06 9.26
N ILE A 211 7.95 3.00 9.90
CA ILE A 211 7.08 3.96 9.21
C ILE A 211 7.93 5.14 8.73
N PRO A 212 7.85 5.53 7.46
CA PRO A 212 8.63 6.64 6.93
C PRO A 212 8.19 7.97 7.55
N VAL A 213 9.15 8.89 7.72
CA VAL A 213 8.87 10.29 8.09
C VAL A 213 8.68 11.08 6.80
N LEU A 214 7.54 11.76 6.68
CA LEU A 214 7.27 12.59 5.50
C LEU A 214 8.12 13.88 5.54
N PRO A 215 8.62 14.36 4.39
CA PRO A 215 9.31 15.66 4.30
C PRO A 215 8.39 16.80 4.74
N GLU A 216 8.95 17.88 5.28
CA GLU A 216 8.16 19.07 5.61
C GLU A 216 7.50 19.69 4.36
N VAL A 217 6.23 20.10 4.49
CA VAL A 217 5.42 20.74 3.42
C VAL A 217 6.15 21.91 2.77
N SER A 218 6.87 22.70 3.57
CA SER A 218 7.64 23.85 3.10
C SER A 218 8.64 23.46 2.00
N HIS A 219 9.26 22.29 2.09
CA HIS A 219 10.24 21.81 1.11
C HIS A 219 9.54 21.22 -0.12
N THR A 220 8.44 20.49 0.07
CA THR A 220 7.65 19.91 -1.03
C THR A 220 6.98 21.00 -1.86
N MET A 221 6.43 22.06 -1.23
CA MET A 221 5.83 23.21 -1.91
C MET A 221 6.87 24.07 -2.61
N LYS A 222 8.02 24.33 -1.96
CA LYS A 222 9.16 24.98 -2.62
C LYS A 222 9.68 24.18 -3.80
N LEU A 223 9.56 22.84 -3.79
CA LEU A 223 9.89 22.02 -4.95
C LEU A 223 8.99 22.37 -6.14
N PHE A 224 7.67 22.48 -5.94
CA PHE A 224 6.73 22.83 -7.01
C PHE A 224 6.82 24.29 -7.46
N GLU A 225 6.99 25.23 -6.52
CA GLU A 225 7.22 26.65 -6.83
C GLU A 225 8.58 26.85 -7.53
N GLY A 226 9.60 26.15 -7.05
CA GLY A 226 10.95 26.13 -7.60
C GLY A 226 10.99 25.48 -8.98
N LEU A 227 10.24 24.41 -9.22
CA LEU A 227 10.09 23.79 -10.55
C LEU A 227 9.34 24.74 -11.51
N ALA A 228 8.31 25.46 -11.06
CA ALA A 228 7.65 26.48 -11.87
C ALA A 228 8.59 27.64 -12.26
N TYR A 229 9.55 27.99 -11.39
CA TYR A 229 10.60 28.98 -11.67
C TYR A 229 11.76 28.42 -12.52
N LEU A 230 12.22 27.20 -12.25
CA LEU A 230 13.31 26.53 -12.97
C LEU A 230 12.88 26.10 -14.38
N LEU A 231 11.63 25.71 -14.60
CA LEU A 231 11.10 25.41 -15.94
C LEU A 231 10.97 26.66 -16.83
N LYS A 232 10.88 27.86 -16.25
CA LYS A 232 10.99 29.13 -16.99
C LYS A 232 12.44 29.49 -17.35
N VAL A 233 13.43 29.03 -16.59
CA VAL A 233 14.83 29.49 -16.68
C VAL A 233 15.77 28.44 -17.30
N VAL A 234 15.45 27.15 -17.23
CA VAL A 234 16.38 26.07 -17.55
C VAL A 234 15.72 25.03 -18.46
N ARG A 235 15.59 25.35 -19.75
CA ARG A 235 15.91 24.34 -20.78
C ARG A 235 17.43 24.23 -20.78
N LEU A 236 18.02 23.34 -20.00
CA LEU A 236 19.36 22.76 -20.21
C LEU A 236 19.74 21.80 -19.07
N SER A 237 20.16 20.60 -19.47
CA SER A 237 21.02 19.65 -18.74
C SER A 237 20.53 19.05 -17.41
N SER A 238 20.01 17.83 -17.52
CA SER A 238 20.36 16.62 -16.74
C SER A 238 20.98 16.78 -15.34
N LEU A 239 20.37 16.10 -14.35
CA LEU A 239 20.95 15.26 -13.28
C LEU A 239 20.32 15.47 -11.87
N VAL A 240 19.91 14.33 -11.30
CA VAL A 240 20.18 13.86 -9.93
C VAL A 240 19.57 14.64 -8.78
N LEU A 241 18.41 14.18 -8.29
CA LEU A 241 18.00 14.44 -6.90
C LEU A 241 16.89 13.51 -6.38
N VAL A 242 16.96 12.18 -6.57
CA VAL A 242 16.02 11.25 -5.88
C VAL A 242 16.62 9.87 -5.54
N ASP A 243 17.91 9.77 -5.22
CA ASP A 243 18.51 8.47 -4.85
C ASP A 243 18.65 8.23 -3.33
N ASN A 244 18.29 9.20 -2.47
CA ASN A 244 18.51 9.10 -1.02
C ASN A 244 17.28 8.73 -0.18
N ILE A 245 16.17 8.27 -0.78
CA ILE A 245 14.94 7.93 0.00
C ILE A 245 14.56 6.43 -0.09
N VAL A 246 15.10 5.66 -1.04
CA VAL A 246 14.77 4.22 -1.16
C VAL A 246 15.94 3.35 -0.72
N GLY A 247 16.13 3.30 0.59
CA GLY A 247 16.99 2.33 1.27
C GLY A 247 16.18 1.23 1.95
N PHE A 248 15.18 0.64 1.28
CA PHE A 248 14.62 -0.64 1.73
C PHE A 248 15.50 -1.77 1.22
N GLY A 249 16.68 -1.87 1.82
CA GLY A 249 17.55 -3.02 1.68
C GLY A 249 16.87 -4.24 2.29
N CYS A 250 16.70 -5.27 1.47
CA CYS A 250 16.67 -6.66 1.88
C CYS A 250 17.67 -6.88 3.04
N MET A 251 17.22 -7.46 4.15
CA MET A 251 18.13 -8.18 5.03
C MET A 251 18.07 -9.67 4.62
N PRO A 252 19.23 -10.27 4.29
CA PRO A 252 19.34 -11.68 3.97
C PRO A 252 19.46 -12.55 5.23
N SER A 253 19.40 -13.87 4.99
CA SER A 253 19.43 -15.05 5.89
C SER A 253 18.18 -15.31 6.73
#